data_AF-A0A920NR31-F1
#
_entry.id   AF-A0A920NR31-F1
#
_cell.length_a   1.000
_cell.length_b   1.000
_cell.length_c   1.000
_cell.angle_alpha   90.00
_cell.angle_beta   90.00
_cell.angle_gamma   90.00
#
_symmetry.space_group_name_H-M   'P 1'
#
loop_
_entity.id
_entity.type
_entity.pdbx_description
1 polymer ?
#
loop_
_entity_poly.entity_id
_entity_poly.type
_entity_poly.pdbx_seq_one_letter_code
_entity_poly.pdbx_strand_id
1 'polypeptide(L)' 'MGADRKIIQSFTNKGGFKKGEIADGNLLVNGKAIMFRGVNRHEWDPVGGDQISEELMIKDIQN' A
#
# COMPACT_ATOMS: atom_id res chain seq x y z
N MET A 1 -36.27 -27.76 10.85
CA MET A 1 -35.60 -26.54 11.39
C MET A 1 -34.45 -26.21 10.45
N GLY A 2 -34.62 -25.19 9.60
CA GLY A 2 -33.57 -24.76 8.66
C GLY A 2 -32.59 -23.84 9.37
N ALA A 3 -31.29 -24.01 9.14
CA ALA A 3 -30.27 -23.12 9.70
C ALA A 3 -30.46 -21.69 9.16
N ASP A 4 -30.65 -20.74 10.08
CA ASP A 4 -30.71 -19.31 9.78
C ASP A 4 -29.32 -18.80 9.35
N ARG A 5 -29.21 -18.30 8.12
CA ARG A 5 -27.95 -17.78 7.55
C ARG A 5 -27.78 -16.30 7.90
N LYS A 6 -27.60 -16.00 9.18
CA LYS A 6 -27.30 -14.64 9.66
C LYS A 6 -25.83 -14.28 9.40
N ILE A 7 -25.58 -13.27 8.57
CA ILE A 7 -24.24 -12.69 8.40
C ILE A 7 -23.90 -11.90 9.67
N ILE A 8 -22.79 -12.25 10.32
CA ILE A 8 -22.30 -11.59 11.54
C ILE A 8 -21.40 -10.39 11.20
N GLN A 9 -20.60 -10.51 10.14
CA GLN A 9 -19.64 -9.50 9.72
C GLN A 9 -19.25 -9.65 8.25
N SER A 10 -18.86 -8.54 7.63
CA SER A 10 -18.30 -8.49 6.28
C SER A 10 -17.17 -7.45 6.24
N PHE A 11 -16.20 -7.66 5.36
CA PHE A 11 -15.10 -6.73 5.11
C PHE A 11 -14.87 -6.57 3.61
N THR A 12 -14.26 -5.46 3.22
CA THR A 12 -13.89 -5.20 1.83
C THR A 12 -12.55 -4.51 1.80
N ASN A 13 -11.62 -5.06 1.02
CA ASN A 13 -10.29 -4.52 0.81
C ASN A 13 -10.03 -4.36 -0.69
N LYS A 14 -9.19 -3.40 -1.07
CA LYS A 14 -8.77 -3.23 -2.46
C LYS A 14 -7.73 -4.31 -2.81
N GLY A 15 -8.02 -5.12 -3.82
CA GLY A 15 -7.07 -6.10 -4.38
C GLY A 15 -6.32 -5.55 -5.58
N GLY A 16 -5.02 -5.88 -5.71
CA GLY A 16 -4.20 -5.51 -6.86
C GLY A 16 -3.37 -6.70 -7.36
N PHE A 17 -3.61 -7.16 -8.59
CA PHE A 17 -2.83 -8.24 -9.19
C PHE A 17 -1.49 -7.72 -9.70
N LYS A 18 -0.40 -8.23 -9.10
CA LYS A 18 1.00 -7.97 -9.48
C LYS A 18 1.82 -9.23 -9.19
N LYS A 19 2.83 -9.51 -10.02
CA LYS A 19 3.83 -10.56 -9.77
C LYS A 19 5.21 -9.93 -9.69
N GLY A 20 5.91 -10.14 -8.58
CA GLY A 20 7.30 -9.71 -8.37
C GLY A 20 8.25 -10.88 -8.56
N GLU A 21 9.35 -10.69 -9.28
CA GLU A 21 10.34 -11.74 -9.57
C GLU A 21 11.76 -11.16 -9.59
N ILE A 22 12.76 -11.93 -9.17
CA ILE A 22 14.17 -11.63 -9.44
C ILE A 22 14.64 -12.61 -10.51
N ALA A 23 15.01 -12.09 -11.67
CA ALA A 23 15.50 -12.87 -12.80
C ALA A 23 16.56 -12.09 -13.57
N ASP A 24 17.58 -12.78 -14.06
CA ASP A 24 18.68 -12.19 -14.84
C ASP A 24 19.29 -10.93 -14.18
N GLY A 25 19.43 -10.96 -12.85
CA GLY A 25 19.98 -9.84 -12.06
C GLY A 25 19.05 -8.63 -11.88
N ASN A 26 17.79 -8.70 -12.35
CA ASN A 26 16.84 -7.61 -12.29
C ASN A 26 15.66 -7.94 -11.36
N LEU A 27 15.11 -6.89 -10.71
CA LEU A 27 13.79 -6.96 -10.09
C LEU A 27 12.73 -6.65 -11.14
N LEU A 28 11.85 -7.63 -11.39
CA LEU A 28 10.76 -7.54 -12.34
C LEU A 28 9.42 -7.35 -11.61
N VAL A 29 8.57 -6.49 -12.17
CA VAL A 29 7.14 -6.44 -11.84
C VAL A 29 6.36 -6.73 -13.10
N ASN A 30 5.52 -7.78 -13.05
CA ASN A 30 4.78 -8.30 -14.20
C ASN A 30 5.69 -8.62 -15.40
N GLY A 31 6.84 -9.27 -15.14
CA GLY A 31 7.82 -9.66 -16.15
C GLY A 31 8.65 -8.53 -16.75
N LYS A 32 8.52 -7.29 -16.25
CA LYS A 32 9.27 -6.13 -16.73
C LYS A 32 10.19 -5.59 -15.64
N ALA A 33 11.46 -5.35 -15.98
CA ALA A 33 12.41 -4.74 -15.07
C ALA A 33 11.97 -3.33 -14.68
N ILE A 34 12.08 -2.99 -13.40
CA ILE A 34 11.70 -1.68 -12.88
C ILE A 34 12.92 -0.87 -12.44
N MET A 35 12.81 0.45 -12.56
CA MET A 35 13.78 1.40 -12.01
C MET A 35 13.16 2.10 -10.81
N PHE A 36 13.81 2.03 -9.65
CA PHE A 36 13.37 2.78 -8.48
C PHE A 36 13.69 4.26 -8.66
N ARG A 37 12.66 5.10 -8.59
CA ARG A 37 12.76 6.57 -8.49
C ARG A 37 12.15 7.03 -7.16
N GLY A 38 12.58 6.38 -6.08
CA GLY A 38 12.04 6.61 -4.74
C GLY A 38 12.83 7.66 -3.96
N VAL A 39 12.17 8.21 -2.94
CA VAL A 39 12.79 8.98 -1.87
C VAL A 39 12.50 8.30 -0.53
N ASN A 40 13.37 8.50 0.46
CA ASN A 40 13.07 8.04 1.81
C ASN A 40 12.01 8.94 2.43
N ARG A 41 10.97 8.35 3.02
CA ARG A 41 9.94 9.06 3.78
C ARG A 41 10.01 8.63 5.25
N HIS A 42 10.23 9.59 6.13
CA HIS A 42 10.09 9.42 7.57
C HIS A 42 8.78 10.06 8.03
N GLU A 43 8.10 9.47 9.02
CA GLU A 43 6.88 10.06 9.58
C GLU A 43 7.27 11.22 10.49
N TRP A 44 7.15 12.44 9.96
CA TRP A 44 7.49 13.66 10.69
C TRP A 44 6.63 14.85 10.25
N ASP A 45 6.08 15.57 11.21
CA ASP A 45 5.38 16.84 11.08
C ASP A 45 6.03 17.88 12.03
N PRO A 46 6.29 19.12 11.57
CA PRO A 46 6.92 20.16 12.41
C PRO A 46 6.10 20.58 13.64
N VAL A 47 4.80 20.25 13.73
CA VAL A 47 3.95 20.59 14.87
C VAL A 47 3.71 19.36 15.75
N GLY A 48 3.34 18.23 15.15
CA GLY A 48 2.97 16.98 15.82
C GLY A 48 4.12 15.98 16.06
N GLY A 49 5.33 16.26 15.57
CA GLY A 49 6.44 15.31 15.64
C GLY A 49 6.17 14.09 14.77
N ASP A 50 6.24 12.88 15.34
CA ASP A 50 5.97 11.63 14.63
C ASP A 50 4.47 11.33 14.44
N GLN A 51 3.58 12.12 15.05
CA GLN A 51 2.14 12.01 14.87
C GLN A 51 1.67 12.74 13.61
N ILE A 52 1.73 12.04 12.47
CA ILE A 52 1.29 12.57 11.17
C ILE A 52 -0.21 12.34 10.93
N SER A 53 -0.86 13.30 10.27
CA SER A 53 -2.27 13.17 9.85
C SER A 53 -2.40 12.54 8.46
N GLU A 54 -3.59 12.05 8.12
CA GLU A 54 -3.87 11.50 6.78
C GLU A 54 -3.68 12.54 5.69
N GLU A 55 -4.05 13.79 5.95
CA GLU A 55 -3.89 14.90 5.01
C GLU A 55 -2.41 15.16 4.70
N LEU A 56 -1.52 15.05 5.69
CA LEU A 56 -0.08 15.18 5.48
C LEU A 56 0.48 14.00 4.66
N MET A 57 0.02 12.77 4.92
CA MET A 57 0.40 11.61 4.09
C MET A 57 -0.03 11.79 2.63
N ILE A 58 -1.25 12.26 2.38
CA ILE A 58 -1.75 12.51 1.01
C ILE A 58 -0.95 13.63 0.35
N LYS A 59 -0.66 14.70 1.09
CA LYS A 59 0.16 15.81 0.60
C LYS A 59 1.54 15.33 0.15
N ASP A 60 2.20 14.47 0.91
CA ASP A 60 3.50 13.90 0.52
C ASP A 60 3.44 13.09 -0.78
N ILE A 61 2.34 12.38 -1.03
CA ILE A 61 2.15 11.53 -2.23
C ILE A 61 1.92 12.38 -3.49
N GLN A 62 1.31 13.56 -3.37
CA GLN A 62 0.91 14.40 -4.50
C GLN A 62 2.01 15.33 -5.02
N ASN A 63 3.10 15.49 -4.27
CA ASN A 63 4.22 16.40 -4.58
C ASN A 63 5.14 15.87 -5.69
#